data_AF-A0A192H5X2-F1
#
_entry.id   AF-A0A192H5X2-F1
#
_cell.length_a   1.000
_cell.length_b   1.000
_cell.length_c   1.000
_cell.angle_alpha   90.00
_cell.angle_beta   90.00
_cell.angle_gamma   90.00
#
_symmetry.space_group_name_H-M   'P 1'
#
loop_
_entity.id
_entity.type
_entity.pdbx_description
1 polymer ?
#
loop_
_entity_poly.entity_id
_entity_poly.type
_entity_poly.pdbx_seq_one_letter_code
_entity_poly.pdbx_strand_id
1 'polypeptide(L)'
;MKKYLVVDEFALPEGSHAFTRNEIVDAKSATDALLTNMDSMMTNGDAMEEAALSGRLEGTAVGVYELVSGVNELDQIADKN
;
A
#
# COMPACT_ATOMS: atom_id res chain seq x y z
N MET A 1 -2.96 16.32 -10.50
CA MET A 1 -2.95 14.97 -9.90
C MET A 1 -1.85 14.97 -8.86
N LYS A 2 -2.12 14.42 -7.68
CA LYS A 2 -1.15 14.25 -6.59
C LYS A 2 -0.78 12.77 -6.53
N LYS A 3 0.39 12.46 -5.99
CA LYS A 3 0.81 11.08 -5.72
C LYS A 3 0.55 10.73 -4.27
N TYR A 4 0.04 9.55 -4.02
CA TYR A 4 -0.18 9.02 -2.68
C TYR A 4 0.49 7.67 -2.55
N LEU A 5 1.16 7.43 -1.43
CA LEU A 5 1.55 6.11 -0.99
C LEU A 5 0.39 5.53 -0.18
N VAL A 6 -0.19 4.43 -0.66
CA VAL A 6 -1.18 3.64 0.07
C VAL A 6 -0.47 2.43 0.67
N VAL A 7 -0.70 2.20 1.95
CA VAL A 7 -0.12 1.10 2.72
C VAL A 7 -1.25 0.20 3.18
N ASP A 8 -1.27 -1.02 2.67
CA ASP A 8 -2.20 -2.08 3.07
C ASP A 8 -1.49 -3.09 3.95
N GLU A 9 -2.12 -3.47 5.05
CA GLU A 9 -1.66 -4.54 5.90
C GLU A 9 -2.60 -5.73 5.79
N PHE A 10 -2.02 -6.91 5.58
CA PHE A 10 -2.75 -8.16 5.51
C PHE A 10 -2.34 -9.02 6.70
N ALA A 11 -3.35 -9.57 7.37
CA ALA A 11 -3.19 -10.50 8.48
C ALA A 11 -3.81 -11.85 8.15
N LEU A 12 -3.30 -12.90 8.78
CA LEU A 12 -3.96 -14.20 8.82
C LEU A 12 -5.21 -14.13 9.71
N PRO A 13 -6.21 -15.03 9.55
CA PRO A 13 -7.45 -15.00 10.34
C PRO A 13 -7.24 -15.11 11.86
N GLU A 14 -6.12 -15.65 12.32
CA GLU A 14 -5.70 -15.65 13.72
C GLU A 14 -5.16 -14.30 14.23
N GLY A 15 -5.15 -13.26 13.39
CA GLY A 15 -4.69 -11.91 13.71
C GLY A 15 -3.18 -11.71 13.63
N SER A 16 -2.42 -12.70 13.16
CA SER A 16 -0.98 -12.57 12.93
C SER A 16 -0.71 -11.83 11.62
N HIS A 17 0.21 -10.87 11.65
CA HIS A 17 0.64 -10.17 10.44
C HIS A 17 1.13 -11.16 9.38
N ALA A 18 0.63 -11.02 8.14
CA ALA A 18 1.06 -11.81 6.99
C ALA A 18 2.07 -11.02 6.15
N PHE A 19 1.66 -9.87 5.62
CA PHE A 19 2.54 -8.98 4.85
C PHE A 19 1.97 -7.56 4.75
N THR A 20 2.82 -6.62 4.33
CA THR A 20 2.46 -5.25 3.97
C THR A 20 2.63 -5.04 2.47
N ARG A 21 1.66 -4.37 1.84
CA ARG A 21 1.72 -3.95 0.44
C ARG A 21 1.75 -2.43 0.37
N ASN A 22 2.64 -1.90 -0.46
CA ASN A 22 2.82 -0.48 -0.67
C ASN A 22 2.59 -0.16 -2.15
N GLU A 23 1.65 0.73 -2.45
CA GLU A 23 1.33 1.14 -3.82
C GLU A 23 1.37 2.66 -3.95
N ILE A 24 1.96 3.16 -5.04
CA ILE A 24 1.94 4.59 -5.35
C ILE A 24 0.83 4.84 -6.36
N VAL A 25 -0.14 5.66 -5.97
CA VAL A 25 -1.34 5.96 -6.75
C VAL A 25 -1.40 7.44 -7.10
N ASP A 26 -1.69 7.76 -8.35
CA ASP A 26 -2.00 9.12 -8.79
C ASP A 26 -3.49 9.42 -8.57
N ALA A 27 -3.83 10.35 -7.66
CA ALA A 27 -5.22 10.66 -7.29
C ALA A 27 -5.44 12.17 -7.03
N LYS A 28 -6.70 12.61 -6.93
CA LYS A 28 -7.06 14.00 -6.62
C LYS A 28 -7.09 14.27 -5.11
N SER A 29 -7.44 13.26 -4.31
CA SER A 29 -7.51 13.30 -2.85
C SER A 29 -7.05 11.96 -2.24
N ALA A 30 -6.81 11.93 -0.92
CA ALA A 30 -6.49 10.68 -0.21
C ALA A 30 -7.63 9.65 -0.28
N THR A 31 -8.90 10.12 -0.26
CA THR A 31 -10.06 9.25 -0.43
C THR A 31 -10.09 8.62 -1.83
N ASP A 32 -9.82 9.41 -2.87
CA ASP A 32 -9.74 8.89 -4.24
C ASP A 32 -8.57 7.90 -4.40
N ALA A 33 -7.46 8.11 -3.68
CA ALA A 33 -6.32 7.19 -3.68
C ALA A 33 -6.70 5.82 -3.09
N LEU A 34 -7.43 5.80 -1.97
CA LEU A 34 -7.95 4.55 -1.38
C LEU A 34 -8.86 3.80 -2.35
N LEU A 35 -9.81 4.49 -2.99
CA LEU A 35 -10.74 3.88 -3.94
C LEU A 35 -10.00 3.29 -5.14
N THR A 36 -9.05 4.03 -5.70
CA THR A 36 -8.24 3.57 -6.83
C THR A 36 -7.37 2.36 -6.46
N ASN A 37 -6.82 2.32 -5.24
CA ASN A 37 -6.06 1.18 -4.72
C ASN A 37 -6.94 -0.08 -4.60
N MET A 38 -8.17 0.07 -4.07
CA MET A 38 -9.13 -1.03 -4.01
C MET A 38 -9.50 -1.57 -5.40
N ASP A 39 -9.69 -0.69 -6.38
CA ASP A 39 -9.96 -1.08 -7.77
C ASP A 39 -8.75 -1.81 -8.41
N SER A 40 -7.53 -1.38 -8.11
CA SER A 40 -6.28 -2.04 -8.53
C SER A 40 -6.19 -3.47 -8.00
N MET A 41 -6.47 -3.68 -6.71
CA MET A 41 -6.51 -5.02 -6.08
C MET A 41 -7.52 -5.97 -6.74
N MET A 42 -8.67 -5.44 -7.17
CA MET A 42 -9.69 -6.27 -7.83
C MET A 42 -9.30 -6.66 -9.26
N THR A 43 -8.38 -5.93 -9.89
CA THR A 43 -8.04 -6.09 -11.31
C THR A 43 -6.70 -6.79 -11.54
N ASN A 44 -5.74 -6.64 -10.63
CA ASN A 44 -4.38 -7.20 -10.72
C ASN A 44 -4.15 -8.28 -9.64
N GLY A 45 -5.00 -9.31 -9.61
CA GLY A 45 -4.96 -10.34 -8.56
C GLY A 45 -3.69 -11.20 -8.58
N ASP A 46 -2.68 -10.82 -7.78
CA ASP A 46 -1.65 -11.76 -7.32
C ASP A 46 -2.30 -12.83 -6.41
N ALA A 47 -1.70 -14.02 -6.31
CA ALA A 47 -2.19 -15.12 -5.49
C ALA A 47 -2.36 -14.72 -4.01
N MET A 48 -1.56 -13.77 -3.51
CA MET A 48 -1.72 -13.22 -2.16
C MET A 48 -2.91 -12.26 -2.05
N GLU A 49 -3.18 -11.47 -3.08
CA GLU A 49 -4.34 -10.58 -3.15
C GLU A 49 -5.63 -11.38 -3.31
N GLU A 50 -5.62 -12.44 -4.11
CA GLU A 50 -6.72 -13.41 -4.20
C GLU A 50 -7.00 -14.07 -2.84
N ALA A 51 -5.97 -14.33 -2.03
CA ALA A 51 -6.14 -14.84 -0.68
C ALA A 51 -6.86 -13.82 0.22
N ALA A 52 -6.54 -12.54 0.11
CA ALA A 52 -7.27 -11.48 0.81
C ALA A 52 -8.71 -11.33 0.32
N LEU A 53 -8.93 -11.32 -1.00
CA LEU A 53 -10.27 -11.21 -1.59
C LEU A 53 -11.16 -12.43 -1.28
N SER A 54 -10.58 -13.62 -1.13
CA SER A 54 -11.28 -14.84 -0.72
C SER A 54 -11.49 -14.96 0.80
N GLY A 55 -11.06 -13.95 1.59
CA GLY A 55 -11.21 -13.94 3.04
C GLY A 55 -10.26 -14.90 3.78
N ARG A 56 -9.24 -15.42 3.08
CA ARG A 56 -8.16 -16.20 3.70
C ARG A 56 -7.14 -15.31 4.38
N LEU A 57 -7.14 -14.01 4.07
CA LEU A 57 -6.43 -12.96 4.77
C LEU A 57 -7.41 -11.83 5.09
N GLU A 58 -7.18 -11.15 6.20
CA GLU A 58 -7.87 -9.91 6.55
C GLU A 58 -7.00 -8.74 6.09
N GLY A 59 -7.43 -8.03 5.04
CA GLY A 59 -6.76 -6.84 4.53
C GLY A 59 -7.36 -5.56 5.09
N THR A 60 -6.52 -4.66 5.59
CA THR A 60 -6.93 -3.31 6.01
C THR A 60 -5.96 -2.27 5.45
N ALA A 61 -6.48 -1.21 4.82
CA ALA A 61 -5.67 -0.04 4.49
C ALA A 61 -5.29 0.67 5.80
N VAL A 62 -4.01 0.61 6.16
CA VAL A 62 -3.50 1.16 7.43
C VAL A 62 -2.96 2.57 7.29
N GLY A 63 -2.68 3.03 6.07
CA GLY A 63 -2.17 4.39 5.84
C GLY A 63 -2.32 4.90 4.42
N VAL A 64 -2.53 6.21 4.30
CA VAL A 64 -2.53 6.96 3.03
C VAL A 64 -1.73 8.23 3.23
N TYR A 65 -0.66 8.38 2.48
CA TYR A 65 0.28 9.50 2.63
C TYR A 65 0.42 10.24 1.31
N GLU A 66 0.18 11.56 1.32
CA GLU A 66 0.47 12.40 0.15
C GLU A 66 1.99 12.50 -0.03
N LEU A 67 2.47 12.10 -1.21
CA LEU A 67 3.86 12.26 -1.60
C LEU A 67 4.06 13.69 -2.12
N VAL A 68 4.60 14.54 -1.27
CA VAL A 68 4.94 15.92 -1.60
C VAL A 68 6.40 15.95 -2.07
N SER A 69 6.65 16.54 -3.24
CA SER A 69 8.03 16.72 -3.72
C SER A 69 8.77 17.73 -2.84
N GLY A 70 9.88 17.31 -2.24
CA GLY A 70 10.80 18.10 -1.45
C GLY A 70 12.11 17.32 -1.25
N VAL A 71 13.17 18.00 -0.79
CA VAL A 71 14.46 17.35 -0.48
C VAL A 71 14.29 16.51 0.80
N ASN A 72 13.75 15.31 0.65
CA ASN A 72 13.91 14.20 1.60
C ASN A 72 14.76 13.14 0.90
N GLU A 73 15.89 13.55 0.31
CA GLU A 73 16.94 12.60 -0.03
C GLU A 73 17.40 12.02 1.31
N LEU A 74 17.20 10.71 1.51
CA LEU A 74 17.97 10.01 2.53
C LEU A 74 19.42 10.30 2.18
N ASP A 75 20.17 10.97 3.07
CA ASP A 75 21.61 11.07 2.92
C ASP A 75 22.09 9.67 2.56
N GLN A 76 22.71 9.52 1.38
CA GLN A 76 23.22 8.21 0.97
C GLN A 76 24.05 7.70 2.15
N ILE A 77 23.59 6.62 2.78
CA ILE A 77 24.37 5.93 3.80
C ILE A 77 25.56 5.41 3.01
N ALA A 78 26.64 6.19 3.00
CA ALA A 78 27.88 5.78 2.40
C ALA A 78 28.26 4.49 3.14
N ASP A 79 28.17 3.37 2.43
CA ASP A 79 28.67 2.07 2.86
C ASP A 79 30.14 2.25 3.24
N LYS A 80 30.39 2.56 4.51
CA LYS A 80 31.68 2.44 5.14
C LYS A 80 31.72 1.05 5.74
N ASN A 81 32.00 0.04 4.90
CA ASN A 81 32.68 -1.21 5.30
C ASN A 81 33.31 -1.86 4.07
#